data_AF-A0A929IA03-F1
#
_entry.id   AF-A0A929IA03-F1
#
_cell.length_a   1.000
_cell.length_b   1.000
_cell.length_c   1.000
_cell.angle_alpha   90.00
_cell.angle_beta   90.00
_cell.angle_gamma   90.00
#
_symmetry.space_group_name_H-M   'P 1'
#
loop_
_entity.id
_entity.type
_entity.pdbx_description
1 polymer ?
#
loop_
_entity_poly.entity_id
_entity_poly.type
_entity_poly.pdbx_seq_one_letter_code
_entity_poly.pdbx_strand_id
1 'polypeptide(L)'
;MELFLALVMIFAGFFVGWNIGANDAANCIGTTVGAQIISYRKAVAIMAVFVILGGVLQGHHVMKTVGKGIVISDTQTYEKYNSTSAGAEFHAYFPDNRLPDKAILIALLSAGLFVSLATFSSIPVSTSQAIVGGVAGVGVGLVGW
;
A
#
# COMPACT_ATOMS: atom_id res chain seq x y z
N MET A 1 9.88 7.00 21.61
CA MET A 1 10.27 6.39 20.31
C MET A 1 9.04 5.97 19.52
N GLU A 2 8.10 5.25 20.15
CA GLU A 2 6.82 4.84 19.53
C GLU A 2 5.99 5.96 18.89
N LEU A 3 5.78 7.08 19.60
CA LEU A 3 5.00 8.21 19.05
C LEU A 3 5.65 8.82 17.80
N PHE A 4 6.98 8.92 17.78
CA PHE A 4 7.71 9.45 16.62
C PHE A 4 7.55 8.53 15.40
N LEU A 5 7.71 7.22 15.57
CA LEU A 5 7.51 6.24 14.50
C LEU A 5 6.06 6.25 14.00
N ALA A 6 5.08 6.33 14.89
CA ALA A 6 3.67 6.43 14.52
C ALA A 6 3.39 7.66 13.65
N LEU A 7 3.92 8.84 14.03
CA LEU A 7 3.80 10.06 13.22
C LEU A 7 4.46 9.89 11.85
N VAL A 8 5.67 9.33 11.78
CA VAL A 8 6.36 9.07 10.50
C VAL A 8 5.56 8.13 9.61
N MET A 9 4.94 7.07 10.17
CA MET A 9 4.09 6.16 9.39
C MET A 9 2.82 6.85 8.88
N ILE A 10 2.20 7.71 9.68
CA ILE A 10 1.05 8.52 9.23
C ILE A 10 1.45 9.41 8.06
N PHE A 11 2.60 10.10 8.15
CA PHE A 11 3.13 10.90 7.05
C PHE A 11 3.45 10.06 5.81
N ALA A 12 4.03 8.87 5.99
CA ALA A 12 4.28 7.94 4.87
C ALA A 12 2.97 7.49 4.20
N GLY A 13 1.91 7.25 4.99
CA GLY A 13 0.58 6.95 4.48
C GLY A 13 0.00 8.11 3.64
N PHE A 14 0.11 9.35 4.13
CA PHE A 14 -0.27 10.54 3.35
C PHE A 14 0.54 10.69 2.06
N PHE A 15 1.85 10.45 2.13
CA PHE A 15 2.74 10.51 0.98
C PHE A 15 2.35 9.48 -0.09
N VAL A 16 2.09 8.23 0.29
CA VAL A 16 1.62 7.20 -0.64
C VAL A 16 0.24 7.56 -1.19
N GLY A 17 -0.68 8.01 -0.34
CA GLY A 17 -2.03 8.43 -0.76
C GLY A 17 -2.00 9.56 -1.79
N TRP A 18 -1.13 10.55 -1.61
CA TRP A 18 -0.90 11.61 -2.59
C TRP A 18 -0.43 11.07 -3.93
N ASN A 19 0.56 10.16 -3.91
CA ASN A 19 1.12 9.56 -5.11
C ASN A 19 0.12 8.69 -5.87
N ILE A 20 -0.69 7.90 -5.15
CA ILE A 20 -1.76 7.10 -5.74
C ILE A 20 -2.76 8.02 -6.43
N GLY A 21 -3.24 9.06 -5.73
CA GLY A 21 -4.19 10.02 -6.29
C GLY A 21 -3.66 10.71 -7.55
N ALA A 22 -2.39 11.12 -7.54
CA ALA A 22 -1.78 11.78 -8.69
C ALA A 22 -1.59 10.84 -9.90
N ASN A 23 -1.19 9.58 -9.67
CA ASN A 23 -1.00 8.61 -10.75
C ASN A 23 -2.33 8.12 -11.33
N ASP A 24 -3.32 7.84 -10.46
CA ASP A 24 -4.55 7.16 -10.84
C ASP A 24 -5.68 8.13 -11.27
N ALA A 25 -5.57 9.43 -11.00
CA ALA A 25 -6.59 10.41 -11.42
C ALA A 25 -6.84 10.37 -12.94
N ALA A 26 -5.79 10.20 -13.75
CA ALA A 26 -5.92 10.10 -15.20
C ALA A 26 -6.77 8.90 -15.63
N ASN A 27 -6.73 7.79 -14.88
CA ASN A 27 -7.48 6.57 -15.20
C ASN A 27 -8.99 6.75 -15.02
N CYS A 28 -9.42 7.55 -14.04
CA CYS A 28 -10.84 7.74 -13.73
C CYS A 28 -11.48 8.91 -14.47
N ILE A 29 -10.80 10.05 -14.55
CA ILE A 29 -11.38 11.30 -15.08
C ILE A 29 -10.73 11.78 -16.38
N GLY A 30 -9.67 11.11 -16.86
CA GLY A 30 -8.91 11.54 -18.04
C GLY A 30 -9.74 11.55 -19.33
N THR A 31 -10.58 10.55 -19.57
CA THR A 31 -11.42 10.47 -20.78
C THR A 31 -12.53 11.53 -20.78
N THR A 32 -13.19 11.75 -19.64
CA THR A 32 -14.29 12.70 -19.52
C THR A 32 -13.81 14.15 -19.60
N VAL A 33 -12.66 14.46 -19.01
CA VAL A 33 -12.02 15.78 -19.11
C VAL A 33 -11.41 15.97 -20.50
N GLY A 34 -10.75 14.94 -21.06
CA GLY A 34 -10.16 14.97 -22.39
C GLY A 34 -11.19 15.19 -23.50
N ALA A 35 -12.37 14.56 -23.39
CA ALA A 35 -13.50 14.74 -24.29
C ALA A 35 -14.27 16.06 -24.07
N GLN A 36 -13.81 16.94 -23.18
CA GLN A 36 -14.44 18.23 -22.85
C GLN A 36 -15.89 18.11 -22.34
N ILE A 37 -16.27 16.95 -21.80
CA ILE A 37 -17.61 16.73 -21.24
C ILE A 37 -17.74 17.47 -19.90
N ILE A 38 -16.70 17.41 -19.07
CA ILE A 38 -16.63 18.12 -17.79
C ILE A 38 -15.29 18.83 -17.63
N SER A 39 -15.27 19.94 -16.89
CA SER A 39 -14.01 20.64 -16.59
C SER A 39 -13.20 19.90 -15.53
N TYR A 40 -11.87 20.05 -15.59
CA TYR A 40 -10.92 19.41 -14.67
C TYR A 40 -11.28 19.64 -13.19
N ARG A 41 -11.59 20.89 -12.80
CA ARG A 41 -11.94 21.22 -11.41
C ARG A 41 -13.18 20.48 -10.90
N LYS A 42 -14.21 20.36 -11.74
CA LYS A 42 -15.43 19.62 -11.42
C LYS A 42 -15.15 18.12 -11.31
N ALA A 43 -14.37 17.58 -12.24
CA ALA A 43 -13.99 16.17 -12.25
C ALA A 43 -13.24 15.76 -10.99
N VAL A 44 -12.23 16.55 -10.57
CA VAL A 44 -11.44 16.29 -9.36
C VAL A 44 -12.31 16.37 -8.10
N ALA A 45 -13.24 17.33 -8.01
CA ALA A 45 -14.14 17.44 -6.86
C ALA A 45 -15.06 16.21 -6.73
N ILE A 46 -15.63 15.75 -7.84
CA ILE A 46 -16.46 14.53 -7.88
C ILE A 46 -15.60 13.31 -7.49
N MET A 47 -14.43 13.16 -8.11
CA MET A 47 -13.49 12.07 -7.83
C MET A 47 -13.12 11.99 -6.34
N ALA A 48 -12.79 13.12 -5.71
CA ALA A 48 -12.41 13.16 -4.30
C ALA A 48 -13.51 12.60 -3.38
N VAL A 49 -14.77 12.97 -3.62
CA VAL A 49 -15.92 12.45 -2.86
C VAL A 49 -16.05 10.94 -3.01
N PHE A 50 -16.02 10.43 -4.25
CA PHE A 50 -16.20 9.00 -4.52
C PHE A 50 -15.00 8.15 -4.09
N VAL A 51 -13.77 8.67 -4.15
CA VAL A 51 -12.58 7.97 -3.64
C VAL A 51 -12.64 7.81 -2.12
N ILE A 52 -13.03 8.86 -1.39
CA ILE A 52 -13.22 8.78 0.07
C ILE A 52 -14.34 7.78 0.40
N LEU A 53 -15.48 7.88 -0.28
CA LEU A 53 -16.59 6.94 -0.08
C LEU A 53 -16.18 5.48 -0.35
N GLY A 54 -15.51 5.21 -1.46
CA GLY A 54 -15.02 3.87 -1.78
C GLY A 54 -14.00 3.35 -0.77
N GLY A 55 -13.09 4.22 -0.30
CA GLY A 55 -12.10 3.89 0.72
C GLY A 55 -12.75 3.50 2.06
N VAL A 56 -13.78 4.24 2.49
CA VAL A 56 -14.50 3.96 3.74
C VAL A 56 -15.37 2.71 3.62
N LEU A 57 -16.11 2.54 2.51
CA LEU A 57 -17.06 1.44 2.34
C LEU A 57 -16.36 0.10 2.06
N GLN A 58 -15.40 0.08 1.14
CA GLN A 58 -14.84 -1.17 0.59
C GLN A 58 -13.32 -1.32 0.82
N GLY A 59 -12.62 -0.27 1.28
CA GLY A 59 -11.16 -0.30 1.41
C GLY A 59 -10.62 -1.38 2.36
N HIS A 60 -11.42 -1.84 3.32
CA HIS A 60 -11.00 -2.83 4.33
C HIS A 60 -10.57 -4.18 3.72
N HIS A 61 -11.16 -4.59 2.60
CA HIS A 61 -10.76 -5.82 1.91
C HIS A 61 -9.31 -5.72 1.40
N VAL A 62 -8.96 -4.58 0.78
CA VAL A 62 -7.61 -4.35 0.25
C VAL A 62 -6.61 -4.18 1.40
N MET A 63 -6.97 -3.45 2.45
CA MET A 63 -6.12 -3.30 3.64
C MET A 63 -5.79 -4.64 4.29
N LYS A 64 -6.77 -5.58 4.37
CA LYS A 64 -6.54 -6.92 4.90
C LYS A 64 -5.55 -7.72 4.04
N THR A 65 -5.71 -7.69 2.72
CA THR A 65 -4.85 -8.43 1.79
C THR A 65 -3.43 -7.84 1.75
N VAL A 66 -3.28 -6.51 1.69
CA VAL A 66 -1.95 -5.88 1.70
C VAL A 66 -1.26 -6.04 3.05
N GLY A 67 -1.99 -5.92 4.15
CA GLY A 67 -1.43 -5.99 5.50
C GLY A 67 -1.04 -7.39 5.97
N LYS A 68 -1.77 -8.43 5.55
CA LYS A 68 -1.56 -9.82 6.03
C LYS A 68 -1.52 -10.89 4.94
N GLY A 69 -1.92 -10.57 3.72
CA GLY A 69 -2.06 -11.53 2.62
C GLY A 69 -0.84 -11.68 1.73
N ILE A 70 0.13 -10.75 1.81
CA ILE A 70 1.36 -10.80 0.99
C ILE A 70 2.49 -11.51 1.73
N VAL A 71 2.80 -11.05 2.96
CA VAL A 71 3.78 -11.71 3.83
C VAL A 71 3.04 -12.41 4.95
N ILE A 72 3.24 -13.72 5.04
CA ILE A 72 2.65 -14.57 6.08
C ILE A 72 3.32 -14.23 7.41
N SER A 73 2.67 -13.36 8.18
CA SER A 73 3.11 -12.94 9.52
C SER A 73 2.30 -13.58 10.63
N ASP A 74 1.19 -14.24 10.29
CA ASP A 74 0.31 -14.91 11.24
C ASP A 74 0.68 -16.38 11.42
N THR A 75 0.83 -16.81 12.67
CA THR A 75 1.21 -18.19 13.02
C THR A 75 0.25 -19.22 12.47
N GLN A 76 -1.06 -19.03 12.63
CA GLN A 76 -2.05 -20.01 12.17
C GLN A 76 -1.99 -20.19 10.65
N THR A 77 -1.80 -19.08 9.94
CA THR A 77 -1.63 -19.06 8.49
C THR A 77 -0.34 -19.76 8.07
N TYR A 78 0.78 -19.51 8.77
CA TYR A 78 2.06 -20.16 8.51
C TYR A 78 1.98 -21.68 8.68
N GLU A 79 1.41 -22.15 9.80
CA GLU A 79 1.29 -23.58 10.09
C GLU A 79 0.37 -24.29 9.08
N LYS A 80 -0.69 -23.62 8.64
CA LYS A 80 -1.60 -24.12 7.61
C LYS A 80 -0.91 -24.34 6.26
N TYR A 81 -0.04 -23.42 5.84
CA TYR A 81 0.62 -23.51 4.53
C TYR A 81 1.85 -24.41 4.54
N ASN A 82 2.60 -24.44 5.65
CA ASN A 82 3.85 -25.18 5.74
C ASN A 82 3.70 -26.57 6.40
N SER A 83 2.51 -26.92 6.89
CA SER A 83 2.24 -28.18 7.63
C SER A 83 3.23 -28.45 8.77
N THR A 84 3.84 -27.38 9.30
CA THR A 84 4.92 -27.40 10.28
C THR A 84 4.66 -26.30 11.29
N SER A 85 4.89 -26.57 12.57
CA SER A 85 4.76 -25.55 13.62
C SER A 85 5.70 -24.38 13.39
N ALA A 86 5.26 -23.16 13.69
CA ALA A 86 6.09 -21.98 13.55
C ALA A 86 7.30 -22.08 14.51
N GLY A 87 8.51 -22.03 13.96
CA GLY A 87 9.74 -22.10 14.75
C GLY A 87 9.96 -20.85 15.61
N ALA A 88 10.90 -20.93 16.55
CA ALA A 88 11.27 -19.79 17.40
C ALA A 88 11.74 -18.56 16.59
N GLU A 89 12.37 -18.77 15.43
CA GLU A 89 12.78 -17.69 14.54
C GLU A 89 11.59 -16.94 13.93
N PHE A 90 10.52 -17.64 13.53
CA PHE A 90 9.31 -17.00 13.00
C PHE A 90 8.69 -16.06 14.04
N HIS A 91 8.57 -16.52 15.28
CA HIS A 91 8.08 -15.70 16.38
C HIS A 91 9.01 -14.54 16.74
N ALA A 92 10.32 -14.67 16.49
CA ALA A 92 11.27 -13.57 16.65
C ALA A 92 11.08 -12.49 15.58
N TYR A 93 10.77 -12.87 14.33
CA TYR A 93 10.47 -11.92 13.24
C TYR A 93 9.09 -11.27 13.38
N PHE A 94 8.09 -12.02 13.88
CA PHE A 94 6.70 -11.57 13.97
C PHE A 94 6.12 -11.79 15.38
N PRO A 95 6.58 -11.05 16.40
CA PRO A 95 6.13 -11.24 17.78
C PRO A 95 4.62 -10.98 17.98
N ASP A 96 4.03 -10.07 17.20
CA ASP A 96 2.64 -9.63 17.30
C ASP A 96 1.76 -10.10 16.12
N ASN A 97 2.20 -11.12 15.36
CA ASN A 97 1.53 -11.58 14.13
C ASN A 97 1.27 -10.46 13.10
N ARG A 98 2.19 -9.50 13.02
CA ARG A 98 2.19 -8.37 12.07
C ARG A 98 3.61 -8.11 11.59
N LEU A 99 3.72 -7.50 10.42
CA LEU A 99 4.98 -6.97 9.91
C LEU A 99 5.58 -5.96 10.91
N PRO A 100 6.90 -5.97 11.14
CA PRO A 100 7.57 -4.95 11.94
C PRO A 100 7.34 -3.54 11.37
N ASP A 101 7.13 -2.55 12.23
CA ASP A 101 6.78 -1.18 11.82
C ASP A 101 7.82 -0.55 10.88
N LYS A 102 9.11 -0.89 11.08
CA LYS A 102 10.21 -0.47 10.19
C LYS A 102 10.09 -1.08 8.79
N ALA A 103 9.66 -2.34 8.68
CA ALA A 103 9.47 -3.01 7.39
C ALA A 103 8.29 -2.41 6.64
N ILE A 104 7.20 -2.09 7.33
CA ILE A 104 6.04 -1.38 6.76
C ILE A 104 6.49 -0.02 6.20
N LEU A 105 7.26 0.74 6.97
CA LEU A 105 7.77 2.04 6.52
C LEU A 105 8.64 1.91 5.26
N ILE A 106 9.55 0.93 5.22
CA ILE A 106 10.41 0.68 4.05
C ILE A 106 9.56 0.32 2.82
N ALA A 107 8.57 -0.56 2.98
CA ALA A 107 7.67 -0.95 1.89
C ALA A 107 6.88 0.25 1.34
N LEU A 108 6.32 1.08 2.22
CA LEU A 108 5.57 2.29 1.85
C LEU A 108 6.46 3.32 1.15
N LEU A 109 7.67 3.57 1.66
CA LEU A 109 8.60 4.52 1.06
C LEU A 109 9.10 4.02 -0.30
N SER A 110 9.45 2.74 -0.43
CA SER A 110 9.87 2.16 -1.71
C SER A 110 8.78 2.28 -2.77
N ALA A 111 7.54 1.89 -2.44
CA ALA A 111 6.40 2.00 -3.35
C ALA A 111 6.10 3.47 -3.68
N GLY A 112 6.03 4.33 -2.67
CA GLY A 112 5.73 5.76 -2.84
C GLY A 112 6.78 6.48 -3.68
N LEU A 113 8.07 6.21 -3.49
CA LEU A 113 9.15 6.78 -4.30
C LEU A 113 9.07 6.32 -5.75
N PHE A 114 8.85 5.03 -6.00
CA PHE A 114 8.68 4.52 -7.36
C PHE A 114 7.50 5.18 -8.08
N VAL A 115 6.33 5.24 -7.43
CA VAL A 115 5.13 5.89 -7.99
C VAL A 115 5.36 7.40 -8.18
N SER A 116 6.08 8.06 -7.27
CA SER A 116 6.44 9.48 -7.40
C SER A 116 7.24 9.71 -8.68
N LEU A 117 8.30 8.92 -8.89
CA LEU A 117 9.17 9.03 -10.05
C LEU A 117 8.44 8.75 -11.36
N ALA A 118 7.58 7.72 -11.37
CA ALA A 118 6.73 7.41 -12.52
C ALA A 118 5.75 8.57 -12.83
N THR A 119 5.11 9.12 -11.80
CA THR A 119 4.19 10.25 -11.93
C THR A 119 4.88 11.50 -12.47
N PHE A 120 6.06 11.86 -11.96
CA PHE A 120 6.84 12.98 -12.49
C PHE A 120 7.30 12.75 -13.94
N SER A 121 7.52 11.49 -14.31
CA SER A 121 7.85 11.10 -15.68
C SER A 121 6.62 10.97 -16.59
N SER A 122 5.42 11.25 -16.08
CA SER A 122 4.14 11.08 -16.79
C SER A 122 3.90 9.66 -17.30
N ILE A 123 4.42 8.65 -16.57
CA ILE A 123 4.25 7.23 -16.89
C ILE A 123 3.13 6.67 -16.00
N PRO A 124 2.01 6.21 -16.57
CA PRO A 124 0.97 5.52 -15.81
C PRO A 124 1.53 4.16 -15.35
N VAL A 125 1.46 3.89 -14.04
CA VAL A 125 1.97 2.64 -13.44
C VAL A 125 0.93 2.03 -12.50
N SER A 126 1.04 0.73 -12.23
CA SER A 126 0.17 0.09 -11.24
C SER A 126 0.65 0.40 -9.82
N THR A 127 -0.10 1.26 -9.12
CA THR A 127 0.13 1.60 -7.71
C THR A 127 -0.02 0.39 -6.80
N SER A 128 -0.98 -0.48 -7.08
CA SER A 128 -1.16 -1.77 -6.39
C SER A 128 0.06 -2.67 -6.51
N GLN A 129 0.62 -2.83 -7.71
CA GLN A 129 1.82 -3.66 -7.91
C GLN A 129 3.05 -3.06 -7.23
N ALA A 130 3.18 -1.73 -7.19
CA ALA A 130 4.26 -1.06 -6.48
C ALA A 130 4.22 -1.37 -4.97
N ILE A 131 3.03 -1.30 -4.35
CA ILE A 131 2.87 -1.66 -2.93
C ILE A 131 3.11 -3.15 -2.71
N VAL A 132 2.54 -4.02 -3.55
CA VAL A 132 2.73 -5.47 -3.43
C VAL A 132 4.21 -5.84 -3.54
N GLY A 133 4.93 -5.25 -4.49
CA GLY A 133 6.37 -5.46 -4.66
C GLY A 133 7.18 -4.96 -3.46
N GLY A 134 6.83 -3.80 -2.89
CA GLY A 134 7.47 -3.28 -1.68
C GLY A 134 7.28 -4.20 -0.48
N VAL A 135 6.05 -4.69 -0.25
CA VAL A 135 5.71 -5.60 0.85
C VAL A 135 6.37 -6.98 0.65
N ALA A 136 6.34 -7.52 -0.56
CA ALA A 136 7.02 -8.78 -0.88
C ALA A 136 8.54 -8.67 -0.71
N GLY A 137 9.14 -7.55 -1.13
CA GLY A 137 10.57 -7.29 -0.99
C GLY A 137 11.04 -7.27 0.45
N VAL A 138 10.28 -6.62 1.36
CA VAL A 138 10.61 -6.68 2.80
C VAL A 138 10.35 -8.06 3.39
N GLY A 139 9.35 -8.81 2.91
CA GLY A 139 9.12 -10.19 3.31
C GLY A 139 10.32 -11.08 3.03
N VAL A 140 10.82 -11.05 1.79
CA VAL A 140 12.04 -11.75 1.38
C VAL A 140 13.25 -11.30 2.20
N GLY A 141 13.39 -9.99 2.44
CA GLY A 141 14.52 -9.45 3.21
C GLY A 141 14.52 -9.84 4.69
N LEU A 142 13.36 -10.16 5.27
CA LEU A 142 13.22 -10.58 6.66
C LEU A 142 13.36 -12.09 6.84
N VAL A 143 12.67 -12.86 5.99
CA VAL A 143 12.47 -14.31 6.21
C VAL A 143 13.30 -15.17 5.25
N GLY A 144 13.87 -14.58 4.20
CA GLY A 144 14.48 -15.32 3.10
C GLY A 144 13.46 -15.85 2.09
N TRP A 145 13.93 -16.71 1.19
CA TRP A 145 13.12 -17.40 0.18
C TRP A 145 12.80 -18.82 0.60
#